data_AF-A0A936YEL5-F1
#
_entry.id   AF-A0A936YEL5-F1
#
_cell.length_a   1.000
_cell.length_b   1.000
_cell.length_c   1.000
_cell.angle_alpha   90.00
_cell.angle_beta   90.00
_cell.angle_gamma   90.00
#
_symmetry.space_group_name_H-M   'P 1'
#
loop_
_entity.id
_entity.type
_entity.pdbx_description
1 polymer ?
#
loop_
_entity_poly.entity_id
_entity_poly.type
_entity_poly.pdbx_seq_one_letter_code
_entity_poly.pdbx_strand_id
1 'polypeptide(L)'
;MRSAVAIERKYGLTQEQHIEKIKEQDNSCAICGKKDEGRVLCVDHDHKTGKVRGLLCTNCNVGLGNLKDSIQILQAAIGYLKRYGSGDLT
;
A
#
# COMPACT_ATOMS: atom_id res chain seq x y z
N MET A 1 13.74 8.98 -5.24
CA MET A 1 12.52 8.80 -6.06
C MET A 1 12.86 7.92 -7.24
N ARG A 2 12.05 6.90 -7.57
CA ARG A 2 12.25 6.15 -8.82
C ARG A 2 11.63 6.96 -9.96
N SER A 3 12.34 7.14 -11.06
CA SER A 3 11.80 7.79 -12.26
C SER A 3 10.65 6.96 -12.84
N ALA A 4 9.79 7.56 -13.67
CA ALA A 4 8.70 6.86 -14.35
C ALA A 4 9.21 5.60 -15.09
N VAL A 5 10.36 5.72 -15.77
CA VAL A 5 11.05 4.60 -16.46
C VAL A 5 11.43 3.46 -15.50
N ALA A 6 11.83 3.77 -14.27
CA ALA A 6 12.19 2.75 -13.27
C ALA A 6 10.95 2.08 -12.63
N ILE A 7 9.80 2.77 -12.60
CA ILE A 7 8.51 2.20 -12.17
C ILE A 7 8.01 1.23 -13.25
N GLU A 8 8.03 1.65 -14.51
CA GLU A 8 7.60 0.84 -15.65
C GLU A 8 8.39 -0.46 -15.77
N ARG A 9 9.73 -0.38 -15.74
CA ARG A 9 10.59 -1.58 -15.80
C ARG A 9 10.38 -2.56 -14.66
N LYS A 10 10.03 -2.06 -13.48
CA LYS A 10 9.91 -2.90 -12.27
C LYS A 10 8.52 -3.46 -12.08
N TYR A 11 7.49 -2.71 -12.45
CA TYR A 11 6.10 -3.02 -12.13
C TYR A 11 5.19 -3.18 -13.36
N GLY A 12 5.73 -2.96 -14.57
CA GLY A 12 4.93 -2.95 -15.80
C GLY A 12 3.87 -1.84 -15.83
N LEU A 13 4.05 -0.80 -15.01
CA LEU A 13 3.10 0.29 -14.86
C LEU A 13 3.58 1.50 -15.65
N THR A 14 2.85 1.89 -16.69
CA THR A 14 3.19 3.08 -17.49
C THR A 14 2.96 4.35 -16.66
N GLN A 15 3.50 5.47 -17.14
CA GLN A 15 3.31 6.76 -16.49
C GLN A 15 1.82 7.15 -16.43
N GLU A 16 1.07 6.88 -17.50
CA GLU A 16 -0.36 7.15 -17.61
C GLU A 16 -1.14 6.33 -16.58
N GLN A 17 -0.87 5.03 -16.51
CA GLN A 17 -1.51 4.13 -15.52
C GLN A 17 -1.19 4.55 -14.08
N HIS A 18 0.03 5.04 -13.83
CA HIS A 18 0.40 5.56 -12.52
C HIS A 18 -0.37 6.85 -12.19
N ILE A 19 -0.51 7.77 -13.16
CA ILE A 19 -1.29 9.01 -12.99
C ILE A 19 -2.77 8.70 -12.78
N GLU A 20 -3.33 7.73 -13.50
CA GLU A 20 -4.70 7.26 -13.32
C GLU A 20 -4.91 6.73 -11.90
N LYS A 21 -3.99 5.89 -11.38
CA LYS A 21 -4.06 5.42 -9.99
C LYS A 21 -3.99 6.54 -8.96
N ILE A 22 -3.16 7.56 -9.19
CA ILE A 22 -3.12 8.74 -8.32
C ILE A 22 -4.49 9.42 -8.29
N LYS A 23 -5.14 9.58 -9.45
CA LYS A 23 -6.47 10.21 -9.56
C LYS A 23 -7.56 9.35 -8.90
N GLU A 24 -7.58 8.04 -9.19
CA GLU A 24 -8.52 7.08 -8.60
C GLU A 24 -8.47 7.07 -7.07
N GLN A 25 -7.27 7.26 -6.51
CA GLN A 25 -7.06 7.27 -5.06
C GLN A 25 -7.08 8.67 -4.43
N ASP A 26 -7.45 9.73 -5.17
CA ASP A 26 -7.36 11.14 -4.72
C ASP A 26 -6.03 11.44 -4.01
N ASN A 27 -4.93 10.96 -4.61
CA ASN A 27 -3.56 11.04 -4.09
C ASN A 27 -3.43 10.58 -2.61
N SER A 28 -4.17 9.54 -2.23
CA SER A 28 -4.24 9.01 -0.86
C SER A 28 -3.82 7.55 -0.78
N CYS A 29 -3.34 7.12 0.39
CA CYS A 29 -3.03 5.73 0.66
C CYS A 29 -4.28 4.85 0.56
N ALA A 30 -4.23 3.77 -0.25
CA ALA A 30 -5.37 2.87 -0.43
C ALA A 30 -5.78 2.07 0.83
N ILE A 31 -4.94 2.04 1.87
CA ILE A 31 -5.23 1.33 3.13
C ILE A 31 -5.73 2.27 4.22
N CYS A 32 -5.01 3.35 4.49
CA CYS A 32 -5.33 4.24 5.63
C CYS A 32 -5.99 5.56 5.23
N GLY A 33 -6.21 5.80 3.94
CA GLY A 33 -6.86 7.01 3.43
C GLY A 33 -6.09 8.31 3.61
N LYS A 34 -4.91 8.28 4.24
CA LYS A 34 -4.10 9.49 4.45
C LYS A 34 -3.60 10.01 3.11
N LYS A 35 -3.88 11.29 2.85
CA LYS A 35 -3.33 12.04 1.72
C LYS A 35 -1.84 12.12 1.82
N ASP A 36 -1.22 12.19 0.65
CA ASP A 36 0.19 12.46 0.58
C ASP A 36 0.49 13.95 0.85
N GLU A 37 1.13 14.26 2.00
CA GLU A 37 1.62 15.60 2.38
C GLU A 37 3.01 15.90 1.76
N GLY A 38 3.21 15.56 0.48
CA GLY A 38 4.46 15.81 -0.26
C GLY A 38 5.48 14.66 -0.26
N ARG A 39 5.08 13.43 0.09
CA ARG A 39 5.86 12.19 0.06
C ARG A 39 5.23 11.12 -0.86
N VAL A 40 5.74 11.02 -2.08
CA VAL A 40 5.37 10.02 -3.10
C VAL A 40 4.91 8.66 -2.52
N LEU A 41 3.66 8.28 -2.82
CA LEU A 41 3.10 6.98 -2.46
C LEU A 41 3.89 5.84 -3.13
N CYS A 42 4.01 4.73 -2.42
CA CYS A 42 4.68 3.52 -2.89
C CYS A 42 3.75 2.70 -3.78
N VAL A 43 4.25 2.23 -4.94
CA VAL A 43 3.54 1.24 -5.77
C VAL A 43 3.57 -0.12 -5.09
N ASP A 44 2.43 -0.54 -4.58
CA ASP A 44 2.22 -1.85 -3.98
C ASP A 44 1.82 -2.89 -5.03
N HIS A 45 2.36 -4.09 -4.91
CA HIS A 45 2.20 -5.16 -5.89
C HIS A 45 2.20 -6.52 -5.20
N ASP A 46 1.50 -7.47 -5.80
CA ASP A 46 1.51 -8.85 -5.33
C ASP A 46 2.87 -9.49 -5.66
N HIS A 47 3.56 -9.99 -4.64
CA HIS A 47 4.90 -10.56 -4.78
C HIS A 47 4.96 -11.91 -5.51
N LYS A 48 3.82 -12.55 -5.80
CA LYS A 48 3.75 -13.81 -6.57
C LYS A 48 3.49 -13.57 -8.05
N THR A 49 2.62 -12.62 -8.35
CA THR A 49 2.13 -12.36 -9.71
C THR A 49 2.74 -11.11 -10.33
N GLY A 50 3.34 -10.23 -9.54
CA GLY A 50 3.81 -8.91 -9.97
C GLY A 50 2.70 -7.90 -10.23
N LYS A 51 1.42 -8.29 -10.09
CA LYS A 51 0.28 -7.42 -10.38
C LYS A 51 0.23 -6.26 -9.38
N VAL A 52 0.19 -5.03 -9.90
CA VAL A 52 0.01 -3.82 -9.09
C VAL A 52 -1.36 -3.85 -8.40
N ARG A 53 -1.36 -3.63 -7.08
CA ARG A 53 -2.56 -3.52 -6.25
C ARG A 53 -3.02 -2.05 -6.20
N GLY A 54 -2.22 -1.18 -5.59
CA GLY A 54 -2.52 0.24 -5.44
C GLY A 54 -1.33 1.07 -4.97
N LEU A 55 -1.57 2.32 -4.60
CA LEU A 55 -0.57 3.21 -4.03
C LEU A 55 -0.74 3.28 -2.51
N LEU A 56 0.33 3.04 -1.76
CA LEU A 56 0.32 3.00 -0.30
C LEU A 56 1.30 4.01 0.28
N CYS A 57 1.00 4.58 1.44
CA CYS A 57 2.02 5.30 2.21
C CYS A 57 3.09 4.33 2.71
N THR A 58 4.29 4.84 2.99
CA THR A 58 5.44 4.01 3.42
C THR A 58 5.10 3.13 4.62
N ASN A 59 4.36 3.66 5.60
CA ASN A 59 4.02 2.91 6.81
C ASN A 59 3.11 1.71 6.52
N CYS A 60 2.07 1.90 5.70
CA CYS A 60 1.17 0.82 5.32
C CYS A 60 1.89 -0.22 4.45
N ASN A 61 2.72 0.23 3.49
CA ASN A 61 3.48 -0.66 2.62
C ASN A 61 4.48 -1.53 3.41
N VAL A 62 5.25 -0.92 4.32
CA VAL A 62 6.18 -1.65 5.19
C VAL A 62 5.42 -2.56 6.16
N GLY A 63 4.30 -2.09 6.71
CA GLY A 63 3.44 -2.89 7.59
C GLY A 63 2.95 -4.18 6.93
N LEU A 64 2.44 -4.10 5.69
CA LEU A 64 2.04 -5.29 4.92
C LEU A 64 3.23 -6.25 4.68
N GLY A 65 4.38 -5.71 4.28
CA GLY A 65 5.59 -6.51 4.06
C GLY A 65 6.07 -7.22 5.33
N ASN A 66 6.05 -6.54 6.48
CA ASN A 66 6.41 -7.13 7.77
C ASN A 66 5.47 -8.27 8.19
N LEU A 67 4.20 -8.20 7.77
CA LEU A 67 3.20 -9.24 7.96
C LEU A 67 3.14 -10.23 6.78
N LYS A 68 4.16 -10.20 5.92
CA LYS A 68 4.41 -11.13 4.80
C LYS A 68 3.27 -11.19 3.78
N ASP A 69 2.51 -10.11 3.63
CA ASP A 69 1.28 -10.07 2.82
C ASP A 69 0.29 -11.20 3.15
N SER A 70 0.35 -11.78 4.35
CA SER A 70 -0.43 -12.97 4.72
C SER A 70 -1.75 -12.56 5.35
N ILE A 71 -2.85 -12.95 4.70
CA ILE A 71 -4.20 -12.78 5.24
C ILE A 71 -4.32 -13.43 6.62
N GLN A 72 -3.73 -14.61 6.80
CA GLN A 72 -3.77 -15.34 8.07
C GLN A 72 -3.09 -14.55 9.20
N ILE A 73 -1.90 -13.99 8.93
CA ILE A 73 -1.17 -13.17 9.93
C ILE A 73 -1.94 -11.87 10.23
N LEU A 74 -2.49 -11.22 9.21
CA LEU A 74 -3.29 -10.00 9.37
C LEU A 74 -4.54 -10.23 10.22
N GLN A 75 -5.25 -11.34 9.99
CA GLN A 75 -6.41 -11.73 10.81
C GLN A 75 -6.01 -12.01 12.26
N ALA A 76 -4.89 -12.69 12.48
CA ALA A 76 -4.36 -12.93 13.82
C ALA A 76 -3.98 -11.62 14.53
N ALA A 77 -3.38 -10.66 13.83
CA ALA A 77 -3.05 -9.34 14.37
C ALA A 77 -4.30 -8.55 14.78
N ILE A 78 -5.37 -8.59 13.97
CA ILE A 78 -6.68 -8.01 14.35
C ILE A 78 -7.21 -8.68 15.62
N GLY A 79 -7.16 -10.01 15.70
CA GLY A 79 -7.59 -10.78 16.88
C GLY A 79 -6.80 -10.42 18.14
N TYR A 80 -5.49 -10.23 18.00
CA TYR A 80 -4.61 -9.80 19.09
C TYR A 80 -5.00 -8.41 19.61
N LEU A 81 -5.19 -7.44 18.71
CA LEU A 81 -5.63 -6.09 19.09
C LEU A 81 -7.02 -6.08 19.72
N LYS A 82 -7.97 -6.88 19.21
CA LYS A 82 -9.29 -7.01 19.84
C LYS A 82 -9.24 -7.60 21.26
N ARG A 83 -8.26 -8.48 21.53
CA ARG A 83 -8.11 -9.15 22.83
C ARG A 83 -7.41 -8.29 23.87
N TYR A 84 -6.44 -7.48 23.46
CA TYR A 84 -5.55 -6.74 24.38
C TYR A 84 -5.60 -5.22 24.21
N GLY A 85 -6.30 -4.71 23.19
CA GLY A 85 -6.45 -3.29 22.95
C GLY A 85 -7.49 -2.68 23.89
N SER A 86 -7.11 -1.60 24.56
CA SER A 86 -8.06 -0.66 25.18
C SER A 86 -8.97 -0.14 24.08
N GLY A 87 -10.26 -0.47 24.13
CA GLY A 87 -11.19 -0.25 23.03
C GLY A 87 -11.15 1.18 22.49
N ASP A 88 -10.61 1.33 21.29
CA ASP A 88 -10.99 2.33 20.29
C ASP A 88 -10.45 1.86 18.94
N LEU A 89 -11.36 1.32 18.13
CA LEU A 89 -11.19 1.15 16.69
C LEU A 89 -11.86 2.38 16.06
N THR A 90 -11.18 3.52 16.07
CA THR A 90 -11.56 4.67 15.24
C THR A 90 -11.05 4.50 13.82
#